data_AF-A0A160IRG1-F1
#
_entry.id   AF-A0A160IRG1-F1
#
_cell.length_a   1.000
_cell.length_b   1.000
_cell.length_c   1.000
_cell.angle_alpha   90.00
_cell.angle_beta   90.00
_cell.angle_gamma   90.00
#
_symmetry.space_group_name_H-M   'P 1'
#
loop_
_entity.id
_entity.type
_entity.pdbx_description
1 polymer ?
#
loop_
_entity_poly.entity_id
_entity_poly.type
_entity_poly.pdbx_seq_one_letter_code
_entity_poly.pdbx_strand_id
1 'polypeptide(L)'
;MIKKVRIKPIYMDKLQLLMNRLDDDFVRQSLEVELSKMTAGYRGEDSINYFLNMLPNKKECHVLHDLRIPHESTFFQIDTLIVNPTYILIIEVKNISGNLFFDHTFNQLIRTKNGIEEPFQDPISQVERQKYQLEH
;
A
#
# COMPACT_ATOMS: atom_id res chain seq x y z
N MET A 1 -17.14 8.96 -5.47
CA MET A 1 -16.71 10.12 -4.69
C MET A 1 -15.73 9.61 -3.67
N ILE A 2 -14.58 10.27 -3.55
CA ILE A 2 -13.60 9.95 -2.52
C ILE A 2 -14.18 10.42 -1.19
N LYS A 3 -14.44 9.47 -0.30
CA LYS A 3 -15.06 9.70 1.02
C LYS A 3 -14.00 9.84 2.11
N LYS A 4 -12.90 9.08 2.00
CA LYS A 4 -11.71 9.19 2.85
C LYS A 4 -10.51 9.44 1.96
N VAL A 5 -9.94 10.64 2.04
CA VAL A 5 -8.82 11.08 1.21
C VAL A 5 -7.52 10.43 1.70
N ARG A 6 -6.61 10.13 0.77
CA ARG A 6 -5.27 9.66 1.09
C ARG A 6 -4.44 10.82 1.64
N ILE A 7 -3.81 10.61 2.79
CA ILE A 7 -3.01 11.63 3.46
C ILE A 7 -1.60 11.10 3.62
N LYS A 8 -0.60 11.96 3.48
CA LYS A 8 0.78 11.58 3.78
C LYS A 8 0.90 11.08 5.23
N PRO A 9 1.48 9.90 5.48
CA PRO A 9 1.67 9.42 6.84
C PRO A 9 2.49 10.41 7.69
N ILE A 10 1.98 10.80 8.85
CA ILE A 10 2.68 11.68 9.82
C ILE A 10 4.04 11.11 10.20
N TYR A 11 4.17 9.78 10.20
CA TYR A 11 5.44 9.12 10.48
C TYR A 11 6.57 9.54 9.51
N MET A 12 6.25 9.82 8.24
CA MET A 12 7.25 10.35 7.30
C MET A 12 7.76 11.73 7.72
N ASP A 13 6.88 12.60 8.23
CA ASP A 13 7.29 13.92 8.76
C ASP A 13 8.17 13.77 9.99
N LYS A 14 7.85 12.82 10.87
CA LYS A 14 8.66 12.51 12.06
C LYS A 14 10.07 12.04 11.67
N LEU A 15 10.19 11.15 10.68
CA LEU A 15 11.48 10.67 10.18
C LEU A 15 12.31 11.82 9.61
N GLN A 16 11.72 12.67 8.78
CA GLN A 16 12.41 13.83 8.19
C GLN A 16 12.92 14.80 9.26
N LEU A 17 12.10 15.08 10.28
CA LEU A 17 12.49 15.94 11.40
C LEU A 17 13.59 15.30 12.27
N LEU A 18 13.53 13.99 12.48
CA LEU A 18 14.54 13.26 13.24
C LEU A 18 15.89 13.26 12.51
N MET A 19 15.90 13.01 11.20
CA MET A 19 17.12 13.05 10.38
C MET A 19 17.85 14.39 10.46
N ASN A 20 17.11 15.51 10.50
CA ASN A 20 17.68 16.86 10.61
C ASN A 20 18.29 17.16 11.99
N ARG A 21 18.05 16.31 13.00
CA ARG A 21 18.48 16.52 14.39
C ARG A 21 19.57 15.56 14.85
N LEU A 22 19.86 14.52 14.07
CA LEU A 22 20.85 13.52 14.41
C LEU A 22 22.17 13.86 13.74
N ASP A 23 23.27 13.81 14.51
CA ASP A 23 24.63 14.00 14.01
C ASP A 23 25.31 12.68 13.60
N ASP A 24 24.73 11.54 13.97
CA ASP A 24 25.25 10.20 13.62
C ASP A 24 24.90 9.83 12.18
N ASP A 25 25.93 9.70 11.33
CA ASP A 25 25.80 9.40 9.91
C ASP A 25 25.24 8.00 9.64
N PHE A 26 25.57 7.00 10.48
CA PHE A 26 25.07 5.63 10.32
C PHE A 26 23.57 5.58 10.58
N VAL A 27 23.11 6.21 11.66
CA VAL A 27 21.68 6.32 11.96
C VAL A 27 20.97 7.12 10.88
N ARG A 28 21.54 8.25 10.42
CA ARG A 28 20.95 9.05 9.34
C ARG A 28 20.75 8.23 8.07
N GLN A 29 21.74 7.45 7.64
CA GLN A 29 21.65 6.59 6.45
C GLN A 29 20.52 5.54 6.59
N SER A 30 20.36 4.94 7.77
CA SER A 30 19.25 4.01 8.02
C SER A 30 17.87 4.66 7.86
N LEU A 31 17.72 5.89 8.37
CA LEU A 31 16.47 6.66 8.27
C LEU A 31 16.19 7.10 6.83
N GLU A 32 17.22 7.43 6.05
CA GLU A 32 17.09 7.73 4.61
C GLU A 32 16.53 6.53 3.83
N VAL A 33 17.04 5.33 4.12
CA VAL A 33 16.54 4.10 3.49
C VAL A 33 15.07 3.85 3.86
N GLU A 34 14.71 4.04 5.13
CA GLU A 34 13.33 3.90 5.60
C GLU A 34 12.39 4.94 4.96
N LEU A 35 12.78 6.22 4.97
CA LEU A 35 12.00 7.30 4.38
C LEU A 35 11.83 7.12 2.86
N SER A 36 12.87 6.63 2.17
CA SER A 36 12.82 6.31 0.74
C SER A 36 11.81 5.21 0.44
N LYS A 37 11.81 4.12 1.24
CA LYS A 37 10.82 3.03 1.13
C LYS A 37 9.40 3.54 1.35
N MET A 38 9.17 4.32 2.40
CA MET A 38 7.86 4.92 2.69
C MET A 38 7.39 5.86 1.58
N THR A 39 8.29 6.69 1.06
CA THR A 39 8.00 7.62 -0.03
C THR A 39 7.61 6.88 -1.29
N ALA A 40 8.31 5.78 -1.62
CA ALA A 40 7.96 4.94 -2.75
C ALA A 40 6.57 4.31 -2.58
N GLY A 41 6.25 3.78 -1.39
CA GLY A 41 4.92 3.25 -1.06
C GLY A 41 3.82 4.29 -1.24
N TYR A 42 3.96 5.44 -0.58
CA TYR A 42 2.98 6.54 -0.67
C TYR A 42 2.79 7.03 -2.11
N ARG A 43 3.86 7.18 -2.89
CA ARG A 43 3.75 7.59 -4.31
C ARG A 43 3.02 6.56 -5.16
N GLY A 44 3.22 5.27 -4.88
CA GLY A 44 2.48 4.20 -5.55
C GLY A 44 0.99 4.32 -5.30
N GLU A 45 0.63 4.39 -4.04
CA GLU A 45 -0.75 4.56 -3.59
C GLU A 45 -1.40 5.86 -4.12
N ASP A 46 -0.67 6.97 -4.15
CA ASP A 46 -1.15 8.25 -4.68
C ASP A 46 -1.35 8.22 -6.20
N SER A 47 -0.50 7.48 -6.93
CA SER A 47 -0.60 7.38 -8.40
C SER A 47 -1.96 6.82 -8.87
N ILE A 48 -2.59 5.98 -8.06
CA ILE A 48 -3.91 5.40 -8.35
C ILE A 48 -5.02 6.46 -8.31
N ASN A 49 -4.84 7.56 -7.58
CA ASN A 49 -5.81 8.65 -7.50
C ASN A 49 -6.14 9.26 -8.86
N TYR A 50 -5.18 9.27 -9.79
CA TYR A 50 -5.40 9.68 -11.18
C TYR A 50 -6.51 8.83 -11.83
N PHE A 51 -6.40 7.50 -11.77
CA PHE A 51 -7.36 6.57 -12.36
C PHE A 51 -8.70 6.57 -11.61
N LEU A 52 -8.68 6.68 -10.27
CA LEU A 52 -9.91 6.79 -9.48
C LEU A 52 -10.70 8.06 -9.83
N ASN A 53 -9.98 9.12 -10.22
CA ASN A 53 -10.59 10.34 -10.71
C ASN A 53 -11.19 10.21 -12.12
N MET A 54 -10.95 9.12 -12.83
CA MET A 54 -11.54 8.84 -14.14
C MET A 54 -12.71 7.85 -14.07
N LEU A 55 -13.06 7.35 -12.87
CA LEU A 55 -14.14 6.37 -12.73
C LEU A 55 -15.48 6.92 -13.26
N PRO A 56 -16.23 6.13 -14.05
CA PRO A 56 -17.60 6.47 -14.42
C PRO A 56 -18.50 6.46 -13.17
N ASN A 57 -19.62 7.18 -13.24
CA ASN A 57 -20.63 7.19 -12.17
C ASN A 57 -20.08 7.51 -10.77
N LYS A 58 -19.13 8.46 -10.68
CA LYS A 58 -18.54 8.89 -9.39
C LYS A 58 -19.57 9.22 -8.30
N LYS A 59 -20.80 9.60 -8.64
CA LYS A 59 -21.83 9.90 -7.62
C LYS A 59 -22.27 8.65 -6.86
N GLU A 60 -22.23 7.49 -7.50
CA GLU A 60 -22.71 6.21 -6.95
C GLU A 60 -21.59 5.38 -6.33
N CYS A 61 -20.33 5.64 -6.70
CA CYS A 61 -19.19 4.97 -6.10
C CYS A 61 -18.72 5.68 -4.82
N HIS A 62 -18.29 4.92 -3.82
CA HIS A 62 -17.58 5.41 -2.64
C HIS A 62 -16.15 4.86 -2.67
N VAL A 63 -15.18 5.77 -2.63
CA VAL A 63 -13.75 5.42 -2.61
C VAL A 63 -13.21 5.75 -1.23
N LEU A 64 -12.61 4.76 -0.56
CA LEU A 64 -12.11 4.84 0.80
C LEU A 64 -10.64 4.40 0.82
N HIS A 65 -9.74 5.29 1.24
CA HIS A 65 -8.30 5.00 1.31
C HIS A 65 -7.85 4.59 2.72
N ASP A 66 -6.84 3.72 2.79
CA ASP A 66 -6.17 3.32 4.03
C ASP A 66 -7.18 2.89 5.12
N LEU A 67 -8.13 2.02 4.75
CA LEU A 67 -9.14 1.55 5.69
C LEU A 67 -8.53 0.57 6.66
N ARG A 68 -8.62 0.85 7.95
CA ARG A 68 -8.26 -0.07 9.03
C ARG A 68 -9.52 -0.56 9.71
N ILE A 69 -9.87 -1.82 9.49
CA ILE A 69 -11.14 -2.43 9.89
C ILE A 69 -10.86 -3.43 11.03
N PRO A 70 -11.61 -3.37 12.16
CA PRO A 70 -11.51 -4.39 13.19
C PRO A 70 -11.98 -5.75 12.65
N HIS A 71 -11.27 -6.82 13.02
CA HIS A 71 -11.68 -8.20 12.74
C HIS A 71 -11.24 -9.08 13.91
N GLU A 72 -12.21 -9.63 14.62
CA GLU A 72 -12.04 -10.32 15.90
C GLU A 72 -11.26 -9.48 16.94
N SER A 73 -10.14 -10.02 17.44
CA SER A 73 -9.23 -9.36 18.38
C SER A 73 -8.16 -8.50 17.69
N THR A 74 -8.22 -8.39 16.36
CA THR A 74 -7.19 -7.74 15.54
C THR A 74 -7.79 -6.70 14.58
N PHE A 75 -6.97 -6.20 13.67
CA PHE A 75 -7.37 -5.30 12.61
C PHE A 75 -6.69 -5.72 11.31
N PHE A 76 -7.36 -5.48 10.19
CA PHE A 76 -6.77 -5.58 8.86
C PHE A 76 -6.85 -4.26 8.13
N GLN A 77 -5.98 -4.08 7.14
CA GLN A 77 -5.89 -2.87 6.35
C GLN A 77 -6.19 -3.16 4.88
N ILE A 78 -6.90 -2.23 4.25
CA ILE A 78 -7.16 -2.20 2.81
C ILE A 78 -6.67 -0.84 2.27
N ASP A 79 -5.76 -0.88 1.30
CA ASP A 79 -5.15 0.33 0.73
C ASP A 79 -6.18 1.23 0.05
N THR A 80 -7.07 0.63 -0.76
CA THR A 80 -8.21 1.30 -1.38
C THR A 80 -9.39 0.35 -1.51
N LEU A 81 -10.54 0.76 -0.96
CA LEU A 81 -11.82 0.07 -1.13
C LEU A 81 -12.75 0.93 -1.99
N ILE A 82 -13.30 0.35 -3.04
CA ILE A 82 -14.35 0.95 -3.85
C ILE A 82 -15.64 0.19 -3.60
N VAL A 83 -16.66 0.90 -3.14
CA VAL A 83 -18.00 0.36 -2.94
C VAL A 83 -18.93 1.05 -3.94
N ASN A 84 -19.70 0.27 -4.68
CA ASN A 84 -20.77 0.80 -5.52
C ASN A 84 -22.04 -0.05 -5.32
N PRO A 85 -23.16 0.27 -5.99
CA PRO A 85 -24.42 -0.45 -5.78
C PRO A 85 -24.42 -1.94 -6.18
N THR A 86 -23.44 -2.41 -6.95
CA THR A 86 -23.43 -3.77 -7.52
C THR A 86 -22.24 -4.63 -7.10
N TYR A 87 -21.14 -4.01 -6.66
CA TYR A 87 -19.93 -4.72 -6.23
C TYR A 87 -19.10 -3.90 -5.23
N ILE A 88 -18.22 -4.64 -4.55
CA ILE A 88 -17.11 -4.10 -3.76
C ILE A 88 -15.82 -4.53 -4.44
N LEU A 89 -14.89 -3.58 -4.60
CA LEU A 89 -13.59 -3.81 -5.21
C LEU A 89 -12.49 -3.41 -4.23
N ILE A 90 -11.64 -4.38 -3.89
CA ILE A 90 -10.42 -4.20 -3.11
C ILE A 90 -9.26 -3.96 -4.08
N ILE A 91 -8.46 -2.93 -3.82
CA ILE A 91 -7.26 -2.62 -4.60
C ILE A 91 -6.09 -2.55 -3.62
N GLU A 92 -5.14 -3.47 -3.81
CA GLU A 92 -3.82 -3.47 -3.16
C GLU A 92 -2.80 -2.84 -4.12
N VAL A 93 -1.97 -1.93 -3.61
CA VAL A 93 -1.03 -1.18 -4.45
C VAL A 93 0.41 -1.53 -4.09
N LYS A 94 1.13 -2.17 -5.01
CA LYS A 94 2.56 -2.45 -4.85
C LYS A 94 3.38 -1.62 -5.83
N ASN A 95 4.18 -0.68 -5.32
CA ASN A 95 5.13 0.09 -6.13
C ASN A 95 6.52 -0.56 -6.10
N ILE A 96 6.74 -1.52 -7.00
CA ILE A 96 7.95 -2.34 -7.03
C ILE A 96 8.62 -2.25 -8.40
N SER A 97 9.90 -1.85 -8.42
CA SER A 97 10.73 -1.84 -9.62
C SER A 97 11.43 -3.19 -9.82
N GLY A 98 11.66 -3.60 -11.06
CA GLY A 98 12.38 -4.83 -11.42
C GLY A 98 11.45 -5.84 -12.07
N ASN A 99 11.99 -7.02 -12.36
CA ASN A 99 11.17 -8.12 -12.88
C ASN A 99 10.46 -8.80 -11.73
N LEU A 100 9.16 -9.03 -11.90
CA LEU A 100 8.30 -9.64 -10.90
C LEU A 100 7.85 -11.00 -11.41
N PHE A 101 8.10 -12.02 -10.59
CA PHE A 101 7.64 -13.38 -10.82
C PHE A 101 6.73 -13.81 -9.68
N PHE A 102 5.48 -14.15 -10.02
CA PHE A 102 4.52 -14.67 -9.07
C PHE A 102 4.71 -16.17 -8.97
N ASP A 103 5.28 -16.60 -7.84
CA ASP A 103 5.53 -18.01 -7.55
C ASP A 103 4.33 -18.60 -6.83
N HIS A 104 3.46 -19.23 -7.62
CA HIS A 104 2.25 -19.90 -7.14
C HIS A 104 2.53 -21.20 -6.37
N THR A 105 3.75 -21.73 -6.40
CA THR A 105 4.10 -22.94 -5.65
C THR A 105 4.25 -22.63 -4.16
N PHE A 106 4.92 -21.51 -3.87
CA PHE A 106 5.20 -21.07 -2.50
C PHE A 106 4.36 -19.86 -2.07
N ASN A 107 3.46 -19.37 -2.92
CA ASN A 107 2.64 -18.18 -2.70
C ASN A 107 3.48 -16.96 -2.29
N GLN A 108 4.47 -16.66 -3.12
CA GLN A 108 5.37 -15.52 -2.92
C GLN A 108 5.55 -14.72 -4.22
N LEU A 109 5.95 -13.47 -4.07
CA LEU A 109 6.36 -12.62 -5.17
C LEU A 109 7.89 -12.54 -5.18
N ILE A 110 8.54 -13.04 -6.23
CA ILE A 110 9.99 -12.93 -6.39
C ILE A 110 10.29 -11.69 -7.24
N ARG A 111 11.15 -10.82 -6.72
CA ARG A 111 11.65 -9.66 -7.44
C ARG A 111 13.09 -9.88 -7.86
N THR A 112 13.38 -9.76 -9.15
CA THR A 112 14.75 -9.72 -9.67
C THR A 112 15.12 -8.28 -10.06
N LYS A 113 16.13 -7.70 -9.41
CA LYS A 113 16.63 -6.36 -9.70
C LYS A 113 18.16 -6.34 -9.61
N ASN A 114 18.83 -5.84 -10.65
CA ASN A 114 20.30 -5.80 -10.74
C ASN A 114 20.96 -7.18 -10.50
N GLY A 115 20.33 -8.26 -10.96
CA GLY A 115 20.81 -9.64 -10.75
C GLY A 115 20.59 -10.21 -9.36
N ILE A 116 19.96 -9.45 -8.45
CA ILE A 116 19.62 -9.90 -7.09
C ILE A 116 18.15 -10.31 -7.06
N GLU A 117 17.89 -11.51 -6.55
CA GLU A 117 16.54 -12.03 -6.30
C GLU A 117 16.17 -11.86 -4.84
N GLU A 118 14.98 -11.32 -4.61
CA GLU A 118 14.44 -11.08 -3.27
C GLU A 118 12.99 -11.54 -3.20
N PRO A 119 12.61 -12.35 -2.19
CA PRO A 119 11.23 -12.76 -1.98
C PRO A 119 10.43 -11.67 -1.26
N PHE A 120 9.18 -11.52 -1.67
CA PHE A 120 8.17 -10.66 -1.06
C PHE A 120 6.92 -11.50 -0.78
N GLN A 121 6.11 -11.03 0.17
CA GLN A 121 4.78 -11.59 0.40
C GLN A 121 3.94 -11.48 -0.88
N ASP A 122 3.22 -12.55 -1.23
CA ASP A 122 2.33 -12.54 -2.38
C ASP A 122 1.16 -11.56 -2.18
N PRO A 123 1.04 -10.51 -3.02
CA PRO A 123 -0.06 -9.56 -2.91
C PRO A 123 -1.41 -10.19 -3.26
N ILE A 124 -1.46 -11.28 -4.05
CA ILE A 124 -2.72 -11.96 -4.36
C ILE A 124 -3.26 -12.63 -3.09
N SER A 125 -2.43 -13.41 -2.41
CA SER A 125 -2.76 -13.99 -1.11
C SER A 125 -3.16 -12.95 -0.05
N GLN A 126 -2.59 -11.74 -0.11
CA GLN A 126 -2.97 -10.63 0.75
C GLN A 126 -4.40 -10.15 0.45
N VAL A 127 -4.74 -9.93 -0.82
CA VAL A 127 -6.09 -9.48 -1.25
C VAL A 127 -7.16 -10.54 -0.95
N GLU A 128 -6.87 -11.82 -1.18
CA GLU A 128 -7.82 -12.90 -0.84
C GLU A 128 -8.11 -12.96 0.66
N ARG A 129 -7.11 -12.70 1.50
CA ARG A 129 -7.31 -12.60 2.96
C ARG A 129 -8.15 -11.38 3.33
N GLN A 130 -7.86 -10.21 2.75
CA GLN A 130 -8.65 -8.99 2.97
C GLN A 130 -10.12 -9.20 2.57
N LYS A 131 -10.36 -9.90 1.45
CA LYS A 131 -11.70 -10.27 1.00
C LYS A 131 -12.40 -11.16 2.04
N TYR A 132 -11.75 -12.24 2.47
CA TYR A 132 -12.28 -13.14 3.49
C TYR A 132 -12.68 -12.38 4.78
N GLN A 133 -11.79 -11.50 5.27
CA GLN A 133 -12.01 -10.68 6.47
C GLN A 133 -13.07 -9.61 6.30
N LEU A 134 -13.40 -9.21 5.06
CA LEU A 134 -14.47 -8.26 4.79
C LEU A 134 -15.84 -8.95 4.70
N GLU A 135 -15.85 -10.23 4.34
CA GLU A 135 -17.05 -11.06 4.23
C GLU A 135 -17.51 -11.65 5.59
N HIS A 136 -16.64 -11.65 6.62
CA HIS A 136 -16.87 -12.28 7.93
C HIS A 136 -16.49 -11.35 9.09
#